data_AF-A8CZZ8-F1
#
_entry.id   AF-A8CZZ8-F1
#
_cell.length_a   1.000
_cell.length_b   1.000
_cell.length_c   1.000
_cell.angle_alpha   90.00
_cell.angle_beta   90.00
_cell.angle_gamma   90.00
#
_symmetry.space_group_name_H-M   'P 1'
#
loop_
_entity.id
_entity.type
_entity.pdbx_description
1 polymer ?
#
loop_
_entity_poly.entity_id
_entity_poly.type
_entity_poly.pdbx_seq_one_letter_code
_entity_poly.pdbx_strand_id
1 'polypeptide(L)'
;MESFVAMKVVCIILLFVIAAEAESINEKSDVEPSKGKNNSGLQFKFPPYVPNHKAFALRLLSLCEQGIYGTKINDLKVDFKNCTFLCIRKYENLTLPLPEDTPCGPNNQTCHKKDECVGYIPGC
;
A
#
# COMPACT_ATOMS: atom_id res chain seq x y z
N MET A 1 14.82 -3.83 -47.57
CA MET A 1 13.44 -3.30 -47.51
C MET A 1 12.80 -3.66 -46.16
N GLU A 2 13.39 -3.31 -45.01
CA GLU A 2 13.39 -1.96 -44.40
C GLU A 2 12.01 -1.30 -44.20
N SER A 3 10.91 -2.05 -44.32
CA SER A 3 9.56 -1.47 -44.21
C SER A 3 8.88 -1.66 -42.85
N PHE A 4 9.33 -2.59 -42.00
CA PHE A 4 8.70 -2.84 -40.70
C PHE A 4 9.27 -2.00 -39.53
N VAL A 5 10.42 -1.36 -39.73
CA VAL A 5 11.04 -0.47 -38.73
C VAL A 5 10.35 0.90 -38.68
N ALA A 6 9.66 1.31 -39.75
CA ALA A 6 9.07 2.66 -39.84
C ALA A 6 7.70 2.82 -39.12
N MET A 7 6.93 1.75 -38.90
CA MET A 7 5.52 1.88 -38.49
C MET A 7 5.30 2.13 -36.98
N LYS A 8 6.34 2.03 -36.13
CA LYS A 8 6.18 2.30 -34.68
C LYS A 8 6.93 3.54 -34.18
N VAL A 9 7.87 4.06 -34.96
CA VAL A 9 8.55 5.31 -34.63
C VAL A 9 7.65 6.52 -34.90
N VAL A 10 6.66 6.39 -35.80
CA VAL A 10 5.67 7.43 -36.09
C VAL A 10 4.72 7.70 -34.91
N CYS A 11 4.42 6.70 -34.08
CA CYS A 11 3.59 6.92 -32.88
C CYS A 11 4.30 7.71 -31.78
N ILE A 12 5.64 7.81 -31.83
CA ILE A 12 6.43 8.49 -30.79
C ILE A 12 6.48 10.01 -31.05
N ILE A 13 6.31 10.46 -32.29
CA ILE A 13 6.60 11.86 -32.65
C ILE A 13 5.37 12.77 -32.52
N LEU A 14 4.14 12.25 -32.55
CA LEU A 14 2.95 13.11 -32.66
C LEU A 14 2.26 13.52 -31.35
N LEU A 15 2.91 13.47 -30.19
CA LEU A 15 2.37 14.11 -28.98
C LEU A 15 3.45 14.86 -28.20
N PHE A 16 4.08 15.81 -28.89
CA PHE A 16 4.76 16.94 -28.25
C PHE A 16 3.73 18.05 -27.94
N VAL A 17 4.00 18.75 -26.83
CA VAL A 17 3.48 20.08 -26.46
C VAL A 17 2.04 20.14 -25.94
N ILE A 18 1.87 19.80 -24.67
CA ILE A 18 1.10 20.69 -23.78
C ILE A 18 2.12 21.24 -22.78
N ALA A 19 2.62 22.43 -23.11
CA ALA A 19 3.15 23.35 -22.14
C ALA A 19 1.98 23.84 -21.30
N ALA A 20 1.94 23.44 -20.03
CA ALA A 20 1.15 24.11 -19.02
C ALA A 20 2.00 24.16 -17.75
N GLU A 21 2.59 25.32 -17.54
CA GLU A 21 3.08 25.77 -16.25
C GLU A 21 1.90 25.68 -15.27
N ALA A 22 1.97 24.76 -14.32
CA ALA A 22 1.12 24.78 -13.14
C ALA A 22 2.06 24.72 -11.95
N GLU A 23 2.21 25.89 -11.32
CA GLU A 23 2.91 26.07 -10.07
C GLU A 23 2.45 25.03 -9.05
N SER A 24 3.42 24.55 -8.28
CA SER A 24 3.27 23.66 -7.15
C SER A 24 2.21 24.16 -6.17
N ILE A 25 1.00 23.61 -6.24
CA ILE A 25 0.09 23.63 -5.10
C ILE A 25 0.42 22.38 -4.30
N ASN A 26 1.14 22.60 -3.22
CA ASN A 26 1.22 21.72 -2.06
C ASN A 26 -0.17 21.64 -1.42
N GLU A 27 -1.12 21.00 -2.11
CA GLU A 27 -2.37 20.59 -1.51
C GLU A 27 -2.14 19.18 -1.01
N LYS A 28 -1.80 19.12 0.26
CA LYS A 28 -2.17 18.05 1.15
C LYS A 28 -3.54 17.53 0.69
N SER A 29 -3.53 16.40 0.00
CA SER A 29 -4.75 15.66 -0.26
C SER A 29 -5.19 15.14 1.09
N ASP A 30 -5.94 15.97 1.80
CA ASP A 30 -6.99 15.52 2.66
C ASP A 30 -7.94 14.75 1.74
N VAL A 31 -7.60 13.47 1.50
CA VAL A 31 -8.53 12.47 1.02
C VAL A 31 -9.60 12.45 2.09
N GLU A 32 -10.60 13.30 1.96
CA GLU A 32 -11.85 13.19 2.66
C GLU A 32 -12.29 11.74 2.44
N PRO A 33 -12.31 10.88 3.48
CA PRO A 33 -12.78 9.54 3.31
C PRO A 33 -14.23 9.70 2.89
N SER A 34 -14.51 9.44 1.61
CA SER A 34 -15.85 9.44 1.08
C SER A 34 -16.73 8.73 2.10
N LYS A 35 -17.70 9.46 2.68
CA LYS A 35 -18.77 8.91 3.52
C LYS A 35 -19.70 8.07 2.62
N GLY A 36 -19.11 7.11 1.93
CA GLY A 36 -19.75 6.15 1.08
C GLY A 36 -20.16 4.95 1.93
N LYS A 37 -21.44 4.97 2.32
CA LYS A 37 -22.28 3.78 2.38
C LYS A 37 -21.77 2.69 3.33
N ASN A 38 -22.20 2.79 4.60
CA ASN A 38 -22.48 1.67 5.50
C ASN A 38 -21.95 0.29 5.05
N ASN A 39 -20.62 0.13 5.04
CA ASN A 39 -19.97 -1.16 4.85
C ASN A 39 -20.08 -1.90 6.17
N SER A 40 -21.26 -2.42 6.46
CA SER A 40 -21.45 -3.43 7.48
C SER A 40 -20.48 -4.58 7.21
N GLY A 41 -19.49 -4.78 8.10
CA GLY A 41 -19.09 -6.13 8.47
C GLY A 41 -17.60 -6.52 8.42
N LEU A 42 -16.70 -5.78 7.77
CA LEU A 42 -15.27 -6.16 7.81
C LEU A 42 -14.55 -5.43 8.95
N GLN A 43 -14.57 -6.04 10.14
CA GLN A 43 -13.78 -5.57 11.28
C GLN A 43 -12.35 -6.11 11.15
N PHE A 44 -11.39 -5.20 11.01
CA PHE A 44 -9.97 -5.52 11.08
C PHE A 44 -9.50 -5.49 12.53
N LYS A 45 -8.57 -6.38 12.88
CA LYS A 45 -7.97 -6.50 14.22
C LYS A 45 -6.61 -5.81 14.32
N PHE A 46 -6.33 -4.85 13.45
CA PHE A 46 -5.10 -4.07 13.56
C PHE A 46 -5.10 -3.25 14.85
N PRO A 47 -3.91 -2.93 15.39
CA PRO A 47 -3.79 -2.05 16.55
C PRO A 47 -4.44 -0.68 16.32
N PRO A 48 -4.91 -0.02 17.39
CA PRO A 48 -5.56 1.29 17.29
C PRO A 48 -4.62 2.40 16.77
N TYR A 49 -3.31 2.22 16.88
CA TYR A 49 -2.32 3.16 16.34
C TYR A 49 -2.14 3.07 14.82
N VAL A 50 -2.71 2.06 14.15
CA VAL A 50 -2.74 1.99 12.69
C VAL A 50 -3.93 2.83 12.19
N PRO A 51 -3.71 3.94 11.49
CA PRO A 51 -4.79 4.74 10.96
C PRO A 51 -5.49 4.00 9.81
N ASN A 52 -6.81 4.16 9.71
CA ASN A 52 -7.63 3.64 8.61
C ASN A 52 -7.30 2.18 8.23
N HIS A 53 -7.75 1.24 9.06
CA HIS A 53 -7.48 -0.19 8.91
C HIS A 53 -7.80 -0.75 7.52
N LYS A 54 -8.87 -0.27 6.87
CA LYS A 54 -9.25 -0.71 5.53
C LYS A 54 -8.22 -0.27 4.49
N ALA A 55 -7.79 0.99 4.53
CA ALA A 55 -6.75 1.48 3.61
C ALA A 55 -5.41 0.77 3.84
N PHE A 56 -5.06 0.51 5.10
CA PHE A 56 -3.86 -0.26 5.44
C PHE A 56 -3.92 -1.69 4.89
N ALA A 57 -5.03 -2.41 5.10
CA ALA A 57 -5.24 -3.74 4.51
C ALA A 57 -5.10 -3.74 2.98
N LEU A 58 -5.74 -2.78 2.30
CA LEU A 58 -5.65 -2.69 0.84
C LEU A 58 -4.23 -2.40 0.35
N ARG A 59 -3.48 -1.56 1.09
CA ARG A 59 -2.06 -1.31 0.79
C ARG A 59 -1.24 -2.60 0.91
N LEU A 60 -1.39 -3.36 1.99
CA LEU A 60 -0.69 -4.65 2.16
C LEU A 60 -1.09 -5.68 1.10
N LEU A 61 -2.38 -5.72 0.73
CA LEU A 61 -2.86 -6.59 -0.33
C LEU A 61 -2.21 -6.24 -1.68
N SER A 62 -2.12 -4.95 -2.02
CA SER A 62 -1.48 -4.50 -3.27
C SER A 62 0.00 -4.90 -3.36
N LEU A 63 0.71 -4.86 -2.21
CA LEU A 63 2.09 -5.33 -2.10
C LEU A 63 2.22 -6.85 -2.21
N CYS A 64 1.18 -7.60 -1.79
CA CYS A 64 1.13 -9.05 -1.84
C CYS A 64 0.80 -9.58 -3.25
N GLU A 65 -0.11 -8.89 -3.94
CA GLU A 65 -0.62 -9.27 -5.27
C GLU A 65 0.52 -9.34 -6.28
N GLN A 66 1.36 -8.31 -6.48
CA GLN A 66 2.45 -8.33 -7.50
C GLN A 66 2.05 -8.95 -8.86
N GLY A 67 0.78 -8.85 -9.27
CA GLY A 67 0.25 -9.49 -10.50
C GLY A 67 -0.23 -10.94 -10.35
N ILE A 68 -0.23 -11.51 -9.15
CA ILE A 68 -0.74 -12.83 -8.81
C ILE A 68 -2.17 -12.71 -8.29
N TYR A 69 -3.11 -13.33 -8.99
CA TYR A 69 -4.51 -13.37 -8.57
C TYR A 69 -4.74 -14.34 -7.41
N GLY A 70 -5.72 -14.02 -6.57
CA GLY A 70 -6.16 -14.88 -5.47
C GLY A 70 -5.27 -14.83 -4.23
N THR A 71 -4.39 -13.84 -4.12
CA THR A 71 -3.62 -13.60 -2.91
C THR A 71 -4.49 -13.04 -1.79
N LYS A 72 -4.10 -13.34 -0.55
CA LYS A 72 -4.79 -12.88 0.66
C LYS A 72 -3.79 -12.38 1.67
N ILE A 73 -4.24 -11.47 2.52
CA ILE A 73 -3.52 -11.08 3.74
C ILE A 73 -4.34 -11.51 4.95
N ASN A 74 -3.68 -11.70 6.09
CA ASN A 74 -4.33 -11.94 7.37
C ASN A 74 -3.93 -10.83 8.33
N ASP A 75 -4.90 -10.10 8.85
CA ASP A 75 -4.71 -8.99 9.78
C ASP A 75 -4.09 -9.43 11.12
N LEU A 76 -4.32 -10.68 11.53
CA LEU A 76 -3.68 -11.32 12.69
C LEU A 76 -2.26 -11.82 12.43
N LYS A 77 -1.76 -11.75 11.19
CA LYS A 77 -0.41 -12.18 10.80
C LYS A 77 0.44 -11.00 10.30
N VAL A 78 0.24 -9.85 10.93
CA VAL A 78 1.13 -8.69 10.82
C VAL A 78 1.99 -8.63 12.07
N ASP A 79 3.30 -8.71 11.88
CA ASP A 79 4.29 -8.61 12.94
C ASP A 79 4.83 -7.17 12.97
N PHE A 80 4.27 -6.36 13.85
CA PHE A 80 4.70 -4.98 14.05
C PHE A 80 6.10 -4.88 14.68
N LYS A 81 6.56 -5.90 15.43
CA LYS A 81 7.90 -5.87 16.02
C LYS A 81 8.99 -6.05 14.97
N ASN A 82 8.80 -7.03 14.09
CA ASN A 82 9.75 -7.34 13.02
C ASN A 82 9.46 -6.54 11.72
N CYS A 83 8.36 -5.81 11.69
CA CYS A 83 7.86 -5.07 10.55
C CYS A 83 7.70 -5.94 9.31
N THR A 84 6.94 -7.03 9.46
CA THR A 84 6.62 -7.94 8.36
C THR A 84 5.14 -8.32 8.36
N PHE A 85 4.64 -8.80 7.23
CA PHE A 85 3.30 -9.33 7.12
C PHE A 85 3.27 -10.59 6.24
N LEU A 86 2.29 -11.45 6.50
CA LEU A 86 2.10 -12.69 5.74
C LEU A 86 1.19 -12.47 4.53
N CYS A 87 1.76 -12.68 3.35
CA CYS A 87 1.08 -12.80 2.08
C CYS A 87 0.78 -14.29 1.81
N ILE A 88 -0.50 -14.65 1.68
CA ILE A 88 -0.96 -16.01 1.41
C ILE A 88 -1.28 -16.11 -0.08
N ARG A 89 -0.52 -16.91 -0.81
CA ARG A 89 -0.74 -17.20 -2.24
C ARG A 89 -1.25 -18.64 -2.41
N LYS A 90 -1.61 -19.02 -3.63
CA LYS A 90 -2.17 -20.35 -3.93
C LYS A 90 -1.21 -21.51 -3.62
N TYR A 91 0.09 -21.31 -3.86
CA TYR A 91 1.10 -22.38 -3.77
C TYR A 91 2.15 -22.13 -2.68
N GLU A 92 2.21 -20.92 -2.13
CA GLU A 92 3.22 -20.52 -1.17
C GLU A 92 2.70 -19.41 -0.25
N ASN A 93 3.31 -19.30 0.92
CA ASN A 93 3.15 -18.15 1.79
C ASN A 93 4.46 -17.36 1.77
N LEU A 94 4.36 -16.03 1.66
CA LEU A 94 5.51 -15.13 1.67
C LEU A 94 5.41 -14.18 2.85
N THR A 95 6.50 -14.04 3.58
CA THR A 95 6.66 -12.99 4.56
C THR A 95 7.31 -11.80 3.87
N LEU A 96 6.59 -10.69 3.79
CA LEU A 96 7.05 -9.47 3.13
C LEU A 96 7.30 -8.36 4.16
N PRO A 97 8.25 -7.44 3.91
CA PRO A 97 8.46 -6.29 4.78
C PRO A 97 7.25 -5.35 4.74
N LEU A 98 6.90 -4.77 5.89
CA LEU A 98 6.00 -3.63 5.95
C LEU A 98 6.69 -2.38 5.36
N PRO A 99 5.93 -1.46 4.74
CA PRO A 99 6.44 -0.15 4.38
C PRO A 99 7.08 0.57 5.57
N GLU A 100 8.18 1.28 5.35
CA GLU A 100 8.94 1.95 6.42
C GLU A 100 8.11 2.98 7.21
N ASP A 101 7.15 3.62 6.54
CA ASP A 101 6.22 4.60 7.13
C ASP A 101 5.09 3.96 7.96
N THR A 102 5.01 2.62 8.02
CA THR A 102 3.95 1.93 8.76
C THR A 102 4.08 2.19 10.26
N PRO A 103 3.02 2.71 10.93
CA PRO A 103 3.01 2.82 12.39
C PRO A 103 3.13 1.46 13.06
N CYS A 104 4.10 1.31 13.95
CA CYS A 104 4.42 0.07 14.64
C CYS A 104 4.39 0.20 16.18
N GLY A 105 3.86 1.32 16.69
CA GLY A 105 3.67 1.54 18.12
C GLY A 105 2.85 2.80 18.43
N PRO A 106 2.43 2.97 19.70
CA PRO A 106 1.52 4.03 20.13
C PRO A 106 2.15 5.43 20.22
N ASN A 107 3.48 5.54 20.22
CA ASN A 107 4.23 6.80 20.35
C ASN A 107 4.76 7.28 18.98
N ASN A 108 3.99 7.07 17.90
CA ASN A 108 4.39 7.38 16.52
C ASN A 108 5.65 6.65 16.02
N GLN A 109 5.97 5.49 16.60
CA GLN A 109 7.04 4.66 16.06
C GLN A 109 6.65 4.11 14.70
N THR A 110 7.63 4.00 13.81
CA THR A 110 7.42 3.48 12.46
C THR A 110 8.42 2.37 12.14
N CYS A 111 8.09 1.57 11.13
CA CYS A 111 8.95 0.49 10.66
C CYS A 111 10.31 0.92 10.10
N HIS A 112 10.53 2.22 9.89
CA HIS A 112 11.84 2.80 9.64
C HIS A 112 12.82 2.53 10.80
N LYS A 113 12.34 2.45 12.05
CA LYS A 113 13.13 2.12 13.25
C LYS A 113 12.53 0.94 14.02
N LYS A 114 12.79 -0.27 13.51
CA LYS A 114 12.24 -1.53 14.05
C LYS A 114 12.49 -1.76 15.55
N ASP A 115 13.62 -1.28 16.08
CA ASP A 115 13.96 -1.45 17.49
C ASP A 115 12.97 -0.75 18.43
N GLU A 116 12.37 0.36 17.98
CA GLU A 116 11.39 1.15 18.75
C GLU A 116 9.97 0.54 18.68
N CYS A 117 9.72 -0.41 17.76
CA CYS A 117 8.42 -1.03 17.55
C CYS A 117 8.03 -1.99 18.69
N VAL A 118 6.72 -2.13 18.93
CA VAL A 118 6.17 -2.99 19.99
C VAL A 118 5.68 -4.32 19.42
N GLY A 119 5.92 -5.42 20.16
CA GLY A 119 5.45 -6.77 19.78
C GLY A 119 4.10 -7.17 20.36
N TYR A 120 3.49 -6.31 21.17
CA TYR A 120 2.16 -6.51 21.75
C TYR A 120 1.20 -5.44 21.22
N ILE A 121 -0.09 -5.78 21.17
CA ILE A 121 -1.16 -4.82 20.85
C ILE A 121 -1.64 -4.23 22.18
N PRO A 122 -1.39 -2.95 22.49
CA PRO A 122 -1.87 -2.35 23.74
C PRO A 122 -3.40 -2.31 23.75
N GLY A 123 -4.03 -2.82 24.82
CA GLY A 123 -5.48 -2.74 25.03
C GLY A 123 -6.32 -3.92 24.55
N CYS A 124 -5.70 -5.00 24.06
CA CYS A 124 -6.31 -6.32 23.86
C CYS A 124 -5.85 -7.28 24.96
#